data_AF-A0A956GM59-F1
#
_entry.id   AF-A0A956GM59-F1
#
_cell.length_a   1.000
_cell.length_b   1.000
_cell.length_c   1.000
_cell.angle_alpha   90.00
_cell.angle_beta   90.00
_cell.angle_gamma   90.00
#
_symmetry.space_group_name_H-M   'P 1'
#
loop_
_entity.id
_entity.type
_entity.pdbx_description
1 polymer ?
#
loop_
_entity_poly.entity_id
_entity_poly.type
_entity_poly.pdbx_seq_one_letter_code
_entity_poly.pdbx_strand_id
1 'polypeptide(L)'
;MILPIDVGFIEFKETVENVPGRYRLDPIDDKRKLISNAPAAYLTIAELPPRNGVGLADGGATLDGPEAALRELARANVEMARVNADVSRNIADRFAGIMQAAAEVIRAADGAGIVARLPPVAAEADVELELGDDEPEEPQEPTLAGLAAQLLPMIQMWLQVKHAKSAAAATGTAEAATVEPGEAAPPVRNAAPTPAQMADLLAVQKLLSPQEAAVAQQTAMKLSAEDRAELLAELETMTVEQAAAFVRSMLPTMKDAAS
;
A
#
# COMPACT_ATOMS: atom_id res chain seq x y z
N MET A 1 -32.25 -15.17 18.88
CA MET A 1 -31.75 -15.30 17.49
C MET A 1 -30.79 -16.47 17.45
N ILE A 2 -30.88 -17.33 16.44
CA ILE A 2 -29.94 -18.45 16.26
C ILE A 2 -29.13 -18.14 15.00
N LEU A 3 -27.81 -18.26 15.11
CA LEU A 3 -26.88 -17.98 14.01
C LEU A 3 -26.16 -19.27 13.63
N PRO A 4 -26.05 -19.58 12.33
CA PRO A 4 -25.13 -20.60 11.84
C PRO A 4 -23.69 -20.33 12.30
N ILE A 5 -22.90 -21.41 12.44
CA ILE A 5 -21.50 -21.34 12.90
C ILE A 5 -20.60 -20.60 11.88
N ASP A 6 -21.00 -20.63 10.61
CA ASP A 6 -20.35 -20.04 9.46
C ASP A 6 -20.76 -18.59 9.17
N VAL A 7 -21.63 -17.99 10.00
CA VAL A 7 -22.03 -16.58 9.84
C VAL A 7 -20.82 -15.66 9.98
N GLY A 8 -20.56 -14.91 8.90
CA GLY A 8 -19.55 -13.87 8.90
C GLY A 8 -19.95 -12.65 9.74
N PHE A 9 -18.98 -11.82 10.11
CA PHE A 9 -19.23 -10.60 10.88
C PHE A 9 -20.23 -9.65 10.20
N ILE A 10 -20.20 -9.54 8.86
CA ILE A 10 -21.09 -8.65 8.09
C ILE A 10 -22.54 -9.13 8.19
N GLU A 11 -22.79 -10.41 7.94
CA GLU A 11 -24.12 -11.02 8.03
C GLU A 11 -24.67 -10.94 9.46
N PHE A 12 -23.83 -11.18 10.48
CA PHE A 12 -24.21 -10.97 11.88
C PHE A 12 -24.69 -9.54 12.12
N LYS A 13 -23.92 -8.55 11.61
CA LYS A 13 -24.20 -7.12 11.76
C LYS A 13 -25.50 -6.71 11.08
N GLU A 14 -25.78 -7.26 9.90
CA GLU A 14 -27.05 -7.07 9.19
C GLU A 14 -28.22 -7.68 9.97
N THR A 15 -28.03 -8.86 10.55
CA THR A 15 -29.08 -9.55 11.33
C THR A 15 -29.47 -8.78 12.59
N VAL A 16 -28.53 -8.05 13.20
CA VAL A 16 -28.79 -7.19 14.38
C VAL A 16 -29.03 -5.72 13.99
N GLU A 17 -29.34 -5.45 12.72
CA GLU A 17 -29.69 -4.12 12.20
C GLU A 17 -28.65 -3.04 12.49
N ASN A 18 -27.36 -3.43 12.54
CA ASN A 18 -26.25 -2.55 12.93
C ASN A 18 -26.41 -1.87 14.30
N VAL A 19 -27.27 -2.39 15.19
CA VAL A 19 -27.49 -1.77 16.50
C VAL A 19 -26.18 -1.84 17.31
N PRO A 20 -25.61 -0.70 17.73
CA PRO A 20 -24.38 -0.69 18.49
C PRO A 20 -24.61 -1.30 19.87
N GLY A 21 -23.65 -2.10 20.34
CA GLY A 21 -23.78 -2.79 21.60
C GLY A 21 -22.87 -3.99 21.75
N ARG A 22 -22.89 -4.57 22.95
CA ARG A 22 -22.16 -5.80 23.28
C ARG A 22 -23.12 -6.98 23.23
N TYR A 23 -22.91 -7.85 22.26
CA TYR A 23 -23.66 -9.08 22.06
C TYR A 23 -22.95 -10.24 22.74
N ARG A 24 -23.72 -11.06 23.44
CA ARG A 24 -23.25 -12.32 24.02
C ARG A 24 -23.71 -13.47 23.12
N LEU A 25 -22.76 -14.29 22.70
CA LEU A 25 -22.98 -15.46 21.86
C LEU A 25 -22.75 -16.69 22.73
N ASP A 26 -23.84 -17.41 23.04
CA ASP A 26 -23.79 -18.67 23.76
C ASP A 26 -23.90 -19.82 22.75
N PRO A 27 -22.97 -20.79 22.75
CA PRO A 27 -23.02 -21.92 21.83
C PRO A 27 -24.17 -22.86 22.18
N ILE A 28 -24.87 -23.31 21.13
CA ILE A 28 -25.99 -24.24 21.22
C ILE A 28 -25.61 -25.55 20.52
N ASP A 29 -26.19 -26.66 20.98
CA ASP A 29 -26.07 -27.97 20.34
C ASP A 29 -27.06 -28.15 19.17
N ASP A 30 -26.96 -29.28 18.46
CA ASP A 30 -27.86 -29.64 17.35
C ASP A 30 -29.34 -29.74 17.78
N LYS A 31 -29.61 -29.88 19.08
CA LYS A 31 -30.94 -29.92 19.67
C LYS A 31 -31.42 -28.54 20.13
N ARG A 32 -30.70 -27.47 19.77
CA ARG A 32 -30.95 -26.08 20.16
C ARG A 32 -30.93 -25.87 21.68
N LYS A 33 -30.19 -26.69 22.41
CA LYS A 33 -29.95 -26.54 23.85
C LYS A 33 -28.59 -25.88 24.06
N LEU A 34 -28.52 -25.03 25.06
CA LEU A 34 -27.26 -24.39 25.47
C LEU A 34 -26.29 -25.46 25.98
N ILE A 35 -25.05 -25.41 25.50
CA ILE A 35 -23.99 -26.33 25.94
C ILE A 35 -23.54 -25.87 27.34
N SER A 36 -23.87 -26.66 28.35
CA SER A 36 -23.46 -26.40 29.73
C SER A 36 -21.93 -26.42 29.82
N ASN A 37 -21.32 -25.38 30.38
CA ASN A 37 -19.86 -25.18 30.53
C ASN A 37 -19.08 -24.73 29.29
N ALA A 38 -19.73 -24.45 28.16
CA ALA A 38 -19.03 -23.83 27.04
C ALA A 38 -18.82 -22.32 27.32
N PRO A 39 -17.64 -21.76 27.03
CA PRO A 39 -17.37 -20.35 27.26
C PRO A 39 -18.22 -19.49 26.31
N ALA A 40 -18.84 -18.43 26.86
CA ALA A 40 -19.57 -17.46 26.06
C ALA A 40 -18.59 -16.58 25.26
N ALA A 41 -18.91 -16.34 23.99
CA ALA A 41 -18.22 -15.36 23.18
C ALA A 41 -18.91 -13.99 23.30
N TYR A 42 -18.13 -12.92 23.18
CA TYR A 42 -18.66 -11.56 23.21
C TYR A 42 -18.24 -10.82 21.94
N LEU A 43 -19.19 -10.17 21.30
CA LEU A 43 -18.98 -9.41 20.09
C LEU A 43 -19.49 -7.99 20.33
N THR A 44 -18.60 -7.00 20.19
CA THR A 44 -18.97 -5.60 20.34
C THR A 44 -19.12 -4.99 18.96
N ILE A 45 -20.33 -4.57 18.61
CA ILE A 45 -20.55 -3.67 17.49
C ILE A 45 -20.33 -2.28 18.06
N ALA A 46 -19.16 -1.72 17.80
CA ALA A 46 -18.93 -0.30 18.08
C ALA A 46 -19.97 0.50 17.30
N GLU A 47 -20.56 1.50 17.96
CA GLU A 47 -21.12 2.64 17.24
C GLU A 47 -19.97 3.13 16.38
N LEU A 48 -20.05 2.87 15.06
CA LEU A 48 -19.07 3.49 14.19
C LEU A 48 -19.32 4.98 14.41
N PRO A 49 -18.35 5.75 14.94
CA PRO A 49 -18.43 7.20 14.82
C PRO A 49 -18.69 7.43 13.34
N PRO A 50 -19.71 8.24 12.97
CA PRO A 50 -20.16 8.35 11.59
C PRO A 50 -18.91 8.49 10.75
N ARG A 51 -18.54 7.40 10.06
CA ARG A 51 -17.48 7.48 9.09
C ARG A 51 -17.96 8.56 8.16
N ASN A 52 -17.07 9.46 7.77
CA ASN A 52 -17.23 10.45 6.71
C ASN A 52 -17.62 9.78 5.38
N GLY A 53 -18.74 9.06 5.38
CA GLY A 53 -19.51 8.69 4.23
C GLY A 53 -20.20 9.98 3.87
N VAL A 54 -19.74 10.55 2.78
CA VAL A 54 -20.48 11.49 1.96
C VAL A 54 -21.84 10.84 1.67
N GLY A 55 -22.78 11.04 2.58
CA GLY A 55 -24.18 10.68 2.44
C GLY A 55 -24.80 11.67 1.49
N LEU A 56 -24.67 11.41 0.20
CA LEU A 56 -25.49 12.03 -0.84
C LEU A 56 -26.89 11.40 -0.81
N ALA A 57 -27.57 11.46 0.33
CA ALA A 57 -29.00 11.20 0.55
C ALA A 57 -29.26 11.10 2.05
N ASP A 58 -29.57 12.19 2.72
CA ASP A 58 -30.96 12.48 3.06
C ASP A 58 -31.05 13.90 3.62
N GLY A 59 -32.11 14.61 3.27
CA GLY A 59 -32.24 16.04 3.48
C GLY A 59 -32.37 16.42 4.95
N GLY A 60 -31.44 17.23 5.45
CA GLY A 60 -31.64 17.96 6.70
C GLY A 60 -30.38 18.20 7.51
N ALA A 61 -29.44 19.00 7.01
CA ALA A 61 -28.37 19.54 7.83
C ALA A 61 -28.23 21.06 7.61
N THR A 62 -28.54 21.76 8.68
CA THR A 62 -28.24 23.14 8.99
C THR A 62 -26.78 23.49 8.71
N LEU A 63 -26.56 24.50 7.86
CA LEU A 63 -25.54 25.58 7.86
C LEU A 63 -24.13 25.44 8.50
N ASP A 64 -23.62 24.26 8.85
CA ASP A 64 -22.20 24.07 9.19
C ASP A 64 -21.44 23.54 7.96
N GLY A 65 -21.01 24.49 7.12
CA GLY A 65 -20.51 24.26 5.77
C GLY A 65 -19.11 23.61 5.65
N PRO A 66 -18.53 23.59 4.43
CA PRO A 66 -17.28 22.88 4.09
C PRO A 66 -16.04 23.26 4.93
N GLU A 67 -16.06 24.42 5.60
CA GLU A 67 -15.02 24.82 6.54
C GLU A 67 -14.98 23.95 7.80
N ALA A 68 -16.11 23.39 8.25
CA ALA A 68 -16.15 22.47 9.38
C ALA A 68 -15.45 21.15 9.03
N ALA A 69 -15.70 20.62 7.82
CA ALA A 69 -15.04 19.43 7.30
C ALA A 69 -13.53 19.63 7.12
N LEU A 70 -13.09 20.80 6.63
CA LEU A 70 -11.67 21.16 6.53
C LEU A 70 -10.98 21.26 7.90
N ARG A 71 -11.66 21.85 8.89
CA ARG A 71 -11.13 21.96 10.26
C ARG A 71 -11.07 20.59 10.96
N GLU A 72 -12.03 19.72 10.70
CA GLU A 72 -12.04 18.35 11.20
C GLU A 72 -10.96 17.48 10.53
N LEU A 73 -10.78 17.59 9.22
CA LEU A 73 -9.70 16.93 8.49
C LEU A 73 -8.31 17.37 8.97
N ALA A 74 -8.13 18.68 9.22
CA ALA A 74 -6.90 19.20 9.79
C ALA A 74 -6.65 18.61 11.20
N ARG A 75 -7.70 18.48 12.02
CA ARG A 75 -7.61 17.86 13.35
C ARG A 75 -7.25 16.38 13.27
N ALA A 76 -7.87 15.63 12.37
CA ALA A 76 -7.59 14.22 12.14
C ALA A 76 -6.16 13.99 11.64
N ASN A 77 -5.65 14.83 10.73
CA ASN A 77 -4.28 14.75 10.25
C ASN A 77 -3.26 15.04 11.36
N VAL A 78 -3.55 16.01 12.24
CA VAL A 78 -2.69 16.30 13.40
C VAL A 78 -2.68 15.13 14.38
N GLU A 79 -3.83 14.49 14.60
CA GLU A 79 -3.93 13.32 15.47
C GLU A 79 -3.18 12.12 14.89
N MET A 80 -3.31 11.86 13.59
CA MET A 80 -2.56 10.81 12.90
C MET A 80 -1.04 11.06 12.94
N ALA A 81 -0.60 12.31 12.76
CA ALA A 81 0.80 12.67 12.89
C ALA A 81 1.33 12.41 14.32
N ARG A 82 0.50 12.66 15.34
CA ARG A 82 0.85 12.38 16.73
C ARG A 82 0.95 10.89 17.00
N VAL A 83 -0.01 10.09 16.53
CA VAL A 83 0.02 8.63 16.63
C VAL A 83 1.27 8.07 15.93
N ASN A 84 1.61 8.56 14.73
CA ASN A 84 2.82 8.15 14.02
C ASN A 84 4.11 8.53 14.76
N ALA A 85 4.14 9.69 15.42
CA ALA A 85 5.28 10.08 16.26
C ALA A 85 5.43 9.15 17.47
N ASP A 86 4.33 8.75 18.11
CA ASP A 86 4.33 7.83 19.25
C ASP A 86 4.78 6.41 18.83
N VAL A 87 4.33 5.93 17.67
CA VAL A 87 4.80 4.68 17.07
C VAL A 87 6.30 4.73 16.78
N SER A 88 6.78 5.83 16.18
CA SER A 88 8.20 6.00 15.86
C SER A 88 9.07 6.04 17.12
N ARG A 89 8.60 6.69 18.18
CA ARG A 89 9.27 6.70 19.49
C ARG A 89 9.33 5.29 20.10
N ASN A 90 8.23 4.55 20.09
CA ASN A 90 8.19 3.17 20.60
C ASN A 90 9.17 2.26 19.84
N ILE A 91 9.26 2.42 18.51
CA ILE A 91 10.25 1.71 17.69
C ILE A 91 11.68 2.07 18.12
N ALA A 92 11.99 3.35 18.28
CA ALA A 92 13.31 3.80 18.73
C ALA A 92 13.68 3.24 20.12
N ASP A 93 12.74 3.24 21.07
CA ASP A 93 12.94 2.68 22.41
C ASP A 93 13.23 1.17 22.35
N ARG A 94 12.54 0.44 21.48
CA ARG A 94 12.82 -0.99 21.26
C ARG A 94 14.17 -1.23 20.61
N PHE A 95 14.58 -0.43 19.63
CA PHE A 95 15.90 -0.54 19.01
C PHE A 95 17.02 -0.29 20.01
N ALA A 96 16.85 0.68 20.92
CA ALA A 96 17.81 0.90 22.01
C ALA A 96 17.92 -0.33 22.92
N GLY A 97 16.78 -0.95 23.29
CA GLY A 97 16.76 -2.20 24.06
C GLY A 97 17.44 -3.37 23.34
N ILE A 98 17.23 -3.51 22.02
CA ILE A 98 17.87 -4.55 21.21
C ILE A 98 19.38 -4.35 21.12
N MET A 99 19.84 -3.10 20.89
CA MET A 99 21.27 -2.77 20.87
C MET A 99 21.96 -3.08 22.20
N GLN A 100 21.30 -2.80 23.32
CA GLN A 100 21.82 -3.10 24.64
C GLN A 100 21.90 -4.61 24.90
N ALA A 101 20.85 -5.36 24.54
CA ALA A 101 20.86 -6.82 24.62
C ALA A 101 21.96 -7.44 23.72
N ALA A 102 22.15 -6.92 22.51
CA ALA A 102 23.22 -7.36 21.61
C ALA A 102 24.61 -7.08 22.20
N ALA A 103 24.82 -5.91 22.81
CA ALA A 103 26.07 -5.58 23.49
C ALA A 103 26.34 -6.49 24.70
N GLU A 104 25.31 -6.87 25.46
CA GLU A 104 25.42 -7.86 26.54
C GLU A 104 25.81 -9.24 26.01
N VAL A 105 25.23 -9.68 24.89
CA VAL A 105 25.61 -10.96 24.24
C VAL A 105 27.06 -10.94 23.77
N ILE A 106 27.52 -9.85 23.15
CA ILE A 106 28.92 -9.71 22.71
C ILE A 106 29.86 -9.76 23.93
N ARG A 107 29.56 -9.01 25.00
CA ARG A 107 30.36 -9.01 26.22
C ARG A 107 30.35 -10.37 26.93
N ALA A 108 29.22 -11.08 26.92
CA ALA A 108 29.13 -12.44 27.47
C ALA A 108 29.93 -13.45 26.63
N ALA A 109 29.92 -13.31 25.30
CA ALA A 109 30.72 -14.14 24.39
C ALA A 109 32.23 -13.94 24.61
N ASP A 110 32.67 -12.69 24.83
CA ASP A 110 34.07 -12.37 25.18
C ASP A 110 34.50 -13.02 26.50
N GLY A 111 33.60 -13.07 27.50
CA GLY A 111 33.85 -13.73 28.78
C GLY A 111 33.83 -15.27 28.72
N ALA A 112 33.14 -15.85 27.74
CA ALA A 112 33.01 -17.29 27.56
C ALA A 112 34.19 -17.95 26.81
N GLY A 113 35.18 -17.16 26.37
CA GLY A 113 36.37 -17.67 25.67
C GLY A 113 36.05 -18.24 24.28
N ILE A 114 34.96 -17.82 23.65
CA ILE A 114 34.65 -18.20 22.27
C ILE A 114 35.68 -17.52 21.38
N VAL A 115 36.69 -18.29 20.94
CA VAL A 115 37.73 -17.81 20.02
C VAL A 115 37.05 -17.24 18.77
N ALA A 116 37.24 -15.95 18.52
CA ALA A 116 36.77 -15.29 17.32
C ALA A 116 37.30 -16.07 16.10
N ARG A 117 36.40 -16.78 15.42
CA ARG A 117 36.75 -17.39 14.13
C ARG A 117 37.03 -16.24 13.19
N LEU A 118 38.28 -16.06 12.78
CA LEU A 118 38.60 -15.13 11.71
C LEU A 118 37.69 -15.47 10.53
N PRO A 119 36.94 -14.50 9.99
CA PRO A 119 36.22 -14.71 8.75
C PRO A 119 37.24 -15.21 7.71
N PRO A 120 36.89 -16.23 6.90
CA PRO A 120 37.80 -16.71 5.87
C PRO A 120 38.15 -15.53 4.97
N VAL A 121 39.44 -15.18 4.96
CA VAL A 121 39.98 -14.17 4.06
C VAL A 121 39.69 -14.70 2.66
N ALA A 122 38.77 -14.06 1.96
CA ALA A 122 38.56 -14.32 0.54
C ALA A 122 39.90 -14.07 -0.13
N ALA A 123 40.44 -15.09 -0.79
CA ALA A 123 41.69 -14.99 -1.53
C ALA A 123 41.58 -13.80 -2.48
N GLU A 124 42.45 -12.80 -2.28
CA GLU A 124 42.58 -11.66 -3.16
C GLU A 124 42.90 -12.20 -4.56
N ALA A 125 41.95 -12.04 -5.49
CA ALA A 125 42.19 -12.29 -6.89
C ALA A 125 43.12 -11.18 -7.39
N ASP A 126 44.33 -11.59 -7.75
CA ASP A 126 45.40 -10.78 -8.32
C ASP A 126 44.91 -10.16 -9.65
N VAL A 127 44.41 -8.93 -9.59
CA VAL A 127 44.07 -8.13 -10.78
C VAL A 127 45.25 -7.16 -10.99
N GLU A 128 46.11 -7.56 -11.91
CA GLU A 128 47.25 -6.79 -12.42
C GLU A 128 46.72 -5.49 -13.08
N LEU A 129 46.74 -4.39 -12.33
CA LEU A 129 46.35 -3.06 -12.80
C LEU A 129 47.56 -2.35 -13.41
N GLU A 130 47.59 -2.30 -14.73
CA GLU A 130 48.49 -1.51 -15.57
C GLU A 130 48.28 -0.01 -15.26
N LEU A 131 49.26 0.62 -14.60
CA LEU A 131 49.28 2.04 -14.27
C LEU A 131 49.54 2.87 -15.55
N GLY A 132 48.48 3.15 -16.29
CA GLY A 132 48.41 4.24 -17.25
C GLY A 132 48.12 5.57 -16.53
N ASP A 133 48.97 6.56 -16.77
CA ASP A 133 48.89 7.94 -16.26
C ASP A 133 47.78 8.73 -17.00
N ASP A 134 46.56 8.20 -16.98
CA ASP A 134 45.36 8.91 -17.45
C ASP A 134 44.74 9.62 -16.25
N GLU A 135 44.56 10.94 -16.37
CA GLU A 135 43.78 11.74 -15.43
C GLU A 135 42.45 11.01 -15.12
N PRO A 136 42.02 10.93 -13.86
CA PRO A 136 40.77 10.26 -13.52
C PRO A 136 39.61 11.04 -14.14
N GLU A 137 39.19 10.65 -15.34
CA GLU A 137 37.85 10.92 -15.83
C GLU A 137 36.92 10.29 -14.81
N GLU A 138 36.26 11.13 -14.01
CA GLU A 138 35.23 10.70 -13.07
C GLU A 138 34.31 9.73 -13.82
N PRO A 139 34.13 8.49 -13.33
CA PRO A 139 33.29 7.51 -14.01
C PRO A 139 31.95 8.19 -14.23
N GLN A 140 31.60 8.43 -15.50
CA GLN A 140 30.33 9.05 -15.87
C GLN A 140 29.25 8.08 -15.38
N GLU A 141 28.77 8.34 -14.17
CA GLU A 141 27.60 7.67 -13.64
C GLU A 141 26.54 7.79 -14.73
N PRO A 142 25.89 6.67 -15.14
CA PRO A 142 24.91 6.69 -16.22
C PRO A 142 23.91 7.80 -15.90
N THR A 143 24.03 8.91 -16.62
CA THR A 143 23.34 10.12 -16.23
C THR A 143 21.86 9.82 -16.31
N LEU A 144 21.12 10.21 -15.27
CA LEU A 144 19.68 9.96 -15.17
C LEU A 144 18.91 10.48 -16.40
N ALA A 145 19.47 11.51 -17.04
CA ALA A 145 19.04 12.05 -18.33
C ALA A 145 19.18 11.04 -19.49
N GLY A 146 20.24 10.24 -19.53
CA GLY A 146 20.45 9.16 -20.51
C GLY A 146 19.44 8.02 -20.37
N LEU A 147 19.12 7.62 -19.13
CA LEU A 147 18.08 6.62 -18.88
C LEU A 147 16.68 7.12 -19.26
N ALA A 148 16.36 8.38 -18.92
CA ALA A 148 15.09 9.00 -19.30
C ALA A 148 14.94 9.16 -20.83
N ALA A 149 16.02 9.53 -21.51
CA ALA A 149 16.03 9.63 -22.97
C ALA A 149 15.80 8.27 -23.66
N GLN A 150 16.30 7.18 -23.06
CA GLN A 150 16.12 5.82 -23.59
C GLN A 150 14.69 5.31 -23.42
N LEU A 151 13.96 5.73 -22.38
CA LEU A 151 12.59 5.28 -22.08
C LEU A 151 11.49 6.15 -22.72
N LEU A 152 11.82 7.36 -23.17
CA LEU A 152 10.88 8.31 -23.78
C LEU A 152 10.04 7.71 -24.94
N PRO A 153 10.60 6.91 -25.87
CA PRO A 153 9.82 6.35 -26.98
C PRO A 153 8.77 5.33 -26.52
N MET A 154 9.05 4.56 -25.46
CA MET A 154 8.08 3.61 -24.90
C MET A 154 6.91 4.33 -24.23
N ILE A 155 7.20 5.39 -23.47
CA ILE A 155 6.16 6.18 -22.79
C ILE A 155 5.26 6.88 -23.83
N GLN A 156 5.83 7.41 -24.91
CA GLN A 156 5.05 7.99 -26.02
C GLN A 156 4.16 6.95 -26.71
N MET A 157 4.69 5.74 -26.95
CA MET A 157 3.90 4.65 -27.55
C MET A 157 2.74 4.23 -26.63
N TRP A 158 2.98 4.16 -25.32
CA TRP A 158 1.95 3.86 -24.32
C TRP A 158 0.85 4.93 -24.27
N LEU A 159 1.21 6.22 -24.27
CA LEU A 159 0.24 7.32 -24.31
C LEU A 159 -0.61 7.25 -25.58
N GLN A 160 -0.02 6.96 -26.74
CA GLN A 160 -0.77 6.80 -27.98
C GLN A 160 -1.74 5.60 -27.94
N VAL A 161 -1.32 4.46 -27.37
CA VAL A 161 -2.20 3.29 -27.20
C VAL A 161 -3.36 3.60 -26.25
N LYS A 162 -3.12 4.31 -25.14
CA LYS A 162 -4.18 4.73 -24.22
C LYS A 162 -5.16 5.71 -24.88
N HIS A 163 -4.66 6.69 -25.64
CA HIS A 163 -5.53 7.61 -26.39
C HIS A 163 -6.34 6.90 -27.47
N ALA A 164 -5.78 5.91 -28.17
CA ALA A 164 -6.49 5.10 -29.16
C ALA A 164 -7.57 4.21 -28.53
N LYS A 165 -7.29 3.59 -27.38
CA LYS A 165 -8.23 2.72 -26.66
C LYS A 165 -9.40 3.51 -26.05
N SER A 166 -9.14 4.73 -25.55
CA SER A 166 -10.18 5.64 -25.06
C SER A 166 -11.10 6.15 -26.19
N ALA A 167 -10.54 6.43 -27.38
CA ALA A 167 -11.34 6.81 -28.55
C ALA A 167 -12.20 5.66 -29.11
N ALA A 168 -11.75 4.41 -28.99
CA ALA A 168 -12.51 3.23 -29.42
C ALA A 168 -13.70 2.90 -28.51
N ALA A 169 -13.62 3.22 -27.21
CA ALA A 169 -14.69 2.97 -26.24
C ALA A 169 -15.92 3.88 -26.41
N ALA A 170 -15.80 5.00 -27.13
CA ALA A 170 -16.89 5.97 -27.32
C ALA A 170 -17.83 5.66 -28.51
N THR A 171 -17.56 4.63 -29.33
CA THR A 171 -18.30 4.37 -30.59
C THR A 171 -18.95 2.98 -30.68
N GLY A 172 -19.12 2.27 -29.56
CA GLY A 172 -19.70 0.93 -29.54
C GLY A 172 -21.22 0.91 -29.30
N THR A 173 -22.01 1.16 -30.36
CA THR A 173 -23.45 0.84 -30.38
C THR A 173 -23.63 -0.67 -30.58
N ALA A 174 -24.54 -1.25 -29.79
CA ALA A 174 -24.91 -2.65 -29.69
C ALA A 174 -24.93 -3.47 -30.99
N GLU A 175 -24.21 -4.60 -30.99
CA GLU A 175 -24.53 -5.76 -31.81
C GLU A 175 -24.35 -7.03 -30.97
N ALA A 176 -25.47 -7.73 -30.74
CA ALA A 176 -25.55 -8.92 -29.92
C ALA A 176 -25.00 -10.13 -30.68
N ALA A 177 -23.86 -10.65 -30.25
CA ALA A 177 -23.35 -11.95 -30.69
C ALA A 177 -23.19 -12.89 -29.49
N THR A 178 -23.93 -13.99 -29.55
CA THR A 178 -23.90 -15.15 -28.67
C THR A 178 -22.54 -15.83 -28.78
N VAL A 179 -21.75 -15.85 -27.69
CA VAL A 179 -20.48 -16.58 -27.61
C VAL A 179 -20.49 -17.53 -26.41
N GLU A 180 -19.95 -18.72 -26.65
CA GLU A 180 -19.80 -19.88 -25.76
C GLU A 180 -19.17 -19.59 -24.38
N PRO A 181 -19.43 -20.46 -23.37
CA PRO A 181 -18.93 -20.30 -22.02
C PRO A 181 -17.45 -20.70 -21.92
N GLY A 182 -16.56 -19.77 -22.26
CA GLY A 182 -15.14 -19.81 -21.90
C GLY A 182 -14.93 -19.28 -20.48
N GLU A 183 -14.22 -20.07 -19.69
CA GLU A 183 -13.77 -19.84 -18.31
C GLU A 183 -13.55 -18.37 -17.96
N ALA A 184 -14.51 -17.81 -17.22
CA ALA A 184 -14.55 -16.41 -16.84
C ALA A 184 -13.46 -16.12 -15.80
N ALA A 185 -12.42 -15.38 -16.20
CA ALA A 185 -11.55 -14.68 -15.27
C ALA A 185 -12.42 -13.78 -14.37
N PRO A 186 -12.25 -13.82 -13.03
CA PRO A 186 -13.13 -13.10 -12.13
C PRO A 186 -13.04 -11.58 -12.39
N PRO A 187 -14.17 -10.86 -12.39
CA PRO A 187 -14.17 -9.42 -12.57
C PRO A 187 -13.39 -8.76 -11.44
N VAL A 188 -12.27 -8.10 -11.79
CA VAL A 188 -11.40 -7.34 -10.89
C VAL A 188 -12.13 -6.06 -10.46
N ARG A 189 -13.17 -6.19 -9.63
CA ARG A 189 -13.86 -5.05 -9.02
C ARG A 189 -13.21 -4.75 -7.67
N ASN A 190 -12.40 -3.69 -7.64
CA ASN A 190 -11.87 -3.08 -6.41
C ASN A 190 -11.07 -4.04 -5.50
N ALA A 191 -10.21 -4.87 -6.08
CA ALA A 191 -9.25 -5.61 -5.27
C ALA A 191 -8.34 -4.59 -4.57
N ALA A 192 -8.36 -4.58 -3.23
CA ALA A 192 -7.34 -3.90 -2.47
C ALA A 192 -5.94 -4.39 -2.91
N PRO A 193 -4.90 -3.54 -2.89
CA PRO A 193 -3.56 -3.96 -3.27
C PRO A 193 -3.15 -5.22 -2.51
N THR A 194 -2.57 -6.19 -3.20
CA THR A 194 -2.07 -7.40 -2.54
C THR A 194 -0.91 -7.05 -1.59
N PRO A 195 -0.61 -7.87 -0.57
CA PRO A 195 0.52 -7.62 0.31
C PRO A 195 1.86 -7.49 -0.43
N ALA A 196 2.03 -8.22 -1.53
CA ALA A 196 3.21 -8.12 -2.41
C ALA A 196 3.25 -6.75 -3.10
N GLN A 197 2.15 -6.33 -3.72
CA GLN A 197 2.04 -5.00 -4.35
C GLN A 197 2.27 -3.86 -3.35
N MET A 198 1.81 -4.00 -2.10
CA MET A 198 2.12 -3.02 -1.06
C MET A 198 3.62 -2.96 -0.72
N ALA A 199 4.32 -4.09 -0.70
CA ALA A 199 5.75 -4.12 -0.45
C ALA A 199 6.53 -3.41 -1.58
N ASP A 200 6.14 -3.64 -2.84
CA ASP A 200 6.74 -3.00 -4.00
C ASP A 200 6.48 -1.49 -4.02
N LEU A 201 5.25 -1.05 -3.72
CA LEU A 201 4.93 0.36 -3.56
C LEU A 201 5.78 1.03 -2.47
N LEU A 202 5.99 0.36 -1.33
CA LEU A 202 6.86 0.88 -0.26
C LEU A 202 8.33 0.94 -0.70
N ALA A 203 8.79 -0.02 -1.49
CA ALA A 203 10.15 -0.02 -2.04
C ALA A 203 10.35 1.14 -3.02
N VAL A 204 9.39 1.35 -3.94
CA VAL A 204 9.38 2.50 -4.86
C VAL A 204 9.32 3.82 -4.11
N GLN A 205 8.48 3.91 -3.08
CA GLN A 205 8.36 5.11 -2.24
C GLN A 205 9.68 5.49 -1.56
N LYS A 206 10.50 4.51 -1.15
CA LYS A 206 11.82 4.76 -0.56
C LYS A 206 12.84 5.31 -1.56
N LEU A 207 12.66 5.04 -2.85
CA LEU A 207 13.54 5.56 -3.90
C LEU A 207 13.14 6.97 -4.33
N LEU A 208 11.86 7.34 -4.18
CA LEU A 208 11.35 8.68 -4.48
C LEU A 208 11.77 9.70 -3.41
N SER A 209 12.03 10.94 -3.81
CA SER A 209 12.21 12.01 -2.82
C SER A 209 10.89 12.30 -2.08
N PRO A 210 10.91 12.90 -0.88
CA PRO A 210 9.70 13.17 -0.12
C PRO A 210 8.67 14.03 -0.88
N GLN A 211 9.12 14.97 -1.73
CA GLN A 211 8.24 15.78 -2.56
C GLN A 211 7.62 14.96 -3.70
N GLU A 212 8.42 14.13 -4.38
CA GLU A 212 7.94 13.24 -5.44
C GLU A 212 6.90 12.25 -4.92
N ALA A 213 7.16 11.65 -3.75
CA ALA A 213 6.23 10.72 -3.10
C ALA A 213 4.89 11.39 -2.75
N ALA A 214 4.91 12.64 -2.27
CA ALA A 214 3.68 13.38 -1.97
C ALA A 214 2.83 13.65 -3.22
N VAL A 215 3.46 14.04 -4.34
CA VAL A 215 2.75 14.26 -5.61
C VAL A 215 2.21 12.95 -6.16
N ALA A 216 3.01 11.87 -6.14
CA ALA A 216 2.58 10.55 -6.59
C ALA A 216 1.37 10.03 -5.79
N GLN A 217 1.37 10.21 -4.46
CA GLN A 217 0.22 9.85 -3.61
C GLN A 217 -1.02 10.67 -3.94
N GLN A 218 -0.89 11.99 -4.12
CA GLN A 218 -2.01 12.84 -4.50
C GLN A 218 -2.58 12.45 -5.86
N THR A 219 -1.74 12.11 -6.83
CA THR A 219 -2.22 11.65 -8.13
C THR A 219 -2.88 10.28 -8.04
N ALA A 220 -2.32 9.34 -7.27
CA ALA A 220 -2.97 8.05 -7.02
C ALA A 220 -4.37 8.21 -6.41
N MET A 221 -4.58 9.20 -5.53
CA MET A 221 -5.90 9.52 -4.98
C MET A 221 -6.88 10.09 -6.02
N LYS A 222 -6.37 10.79 -7.06
CA LYS A 222 -7.19 11.36 -8.15
C LYS A 222 -7.53 10.35 -9.24
N LEU A 223 -6.71 9.31 -9.42
CA LEU A 223 -6.96 8.26 -10.40
C LEU A 223 -8.23 7.46 -10.06
N SER A 224 -8.95 7.01 -11.09
CA SER A 224 -10.07 6.09 -10.90
C SER A 224 -9.58 4.75 -10.32
N ALA A 225 -10.49 3.95 -9.76
CA ALA A 225 -10.11 2.63 -9.25
C ALA A 225 -9.57 1.71 -10.36
N GLU A 226 -10.07 1.86 -11.58
CA GLU A 226 -9.62 1.12 -12.76
C GLU A 226 -8.21 1.54 -13.17
N ASP A 227 -7.95 2.86 -13.26
CA ASP A 227 -6.63 3.37 -13.62
C ASP A 227 -5.57 3.01 -12.56
N ARG A 228 -5.94 3.01 -11.28
CA ARG A 228 -5.06 2.55 -10.21
C ARG A 228 -4.73 1.07 -10.34
N ALA A 229 -5.71 0.23 -10.64
CA ALA A 229 -5.48 -1.21 -10.80
C ALA A 229 -4.57 -1.49 -12.01
N GLU A 230 -4.76 -0.77 -13.11
CA GLU A 230 -3.88 -0.87 -14.30
C GLU A 230 -2.46 -0.39 -13.97
N LEU A 231 -2.32 0.73 -13.26
CA LEU A 231 -1.02 1.22 -12.79
C LEU A 231 -0.31 0.19 -11.90
N LEU A 232 -1.03 -0.44 -10.97
CA LEU A 232 -0.46 -1.46 -10.07
C LEU A 232 -0.04 -2.71 -10.84
N ALA A 233 -0.85 -3.17 -11.80
CA ALA A 233 -0.50 -4.30 -12.64
C ALA A 233 0.74 -4.00 -13.50
N GLU A 234 0.88 -2.77 -14.00
CA GLU A 234 2.04 -2.34 -14.76
C GLU A 234 3.29 -2.22 -13.88
N LEU A 235 3.17 -1.66 -12.67
CA LEU A 235 4.25 -1.61 -11.69
C LEU A 235 4.76 -3.01 -11.31
N GLU A 236 3.88 -4.02 -11.24
CA GLU A 236 4.24 -5.41 -10.95
C GLU A 236 5.08 -6.07 -12.07
N THR A 237 5.01 -5.54 -13.29
CA THR A 237 5.86 -6.02 -14.41
C THR A 237 7.24 -5.36 -14.45
N MET A 238 7.46 -4.29 -13.68
CA MET A 238 8.69 -3.50 -13.67
C MET A 238 9.54 -3.81 -12.44
N THR A 239 10.86 -3.61 -12.55
CA THR A 239 11.71 -3.60 -11.35
C THR A 239 11.42 -2.34 -10.51
N VAL A 240 11.73 -2.38 -9.21
CA VAL A 240 11.52 -1.24 -8.29
C VAL A 240 12.17 0.06 -8.81
N GLU A 241 13.35 -0.04 -9.43
CA GLU A 241 14.09 1.09 -10.00
C GLU A 241 13.40 1.64 -11.26
N GLN A 242 12.91 0.76 -12.14
CA GLN A 242 12.15 1.14 -13.34
C GLN A 242 10.82 1.80 -12.96
N ALA A 243 10.12 1.23 -11.99
CA ALA A 243 8.89 1.77 -11.43
C ALA A 243 9.12 3.19 -10.85
N ALA A 244 10.20 3.40 -10.10
CA ALA A 244 10.55 4.73 -9.58
C ALA A 244 10.85 5.73 -10.71
N ALA A 245 11.60 5.32 -11.73
CA ALA A 245 11.88 6.16 -12.91
C ALA A 245 10.59 6.51 -13.69
N PHE A 246 9.69 5.53 -13.84
CA PHE A 246 8.39 5.72 -14.48
C PHE A 246 7.53 6.74 -13.72
N VAL A 247 7.39 6.58 -12.39
CA VAL A 247 6.65 7.54 -11.56
C VAL A 247 7.23 8.94 -11.69
N ARG A 248 8.57 9.10 -11.66
CA ARG A 248 9.22 10.40 -11.85
C ARG A 248 8.93 11.01 -13.21
N SER A 249 8.91 10.20 -14.28
CA SER A 249 8.61 10.69 -15.64
C SER A 249 7.19 11.23 -15.77
N MET A 250 6.25 10.77 -14.93
CA MET A 250 4.88 11.27 -14.90
C MET A 250 4.70 12.53 -14.03
N LEU A 251 5.62 12.84 -13.13
CA LEU A 251 5.47 13.99 -12.22
C LEU A 251 5.34 15.35 -12.93
N PRO A 252 6.08 15.66 -14.01
CA PRO A 252 5.93 16.94 -14.72
C PRO A 252 4.53 17.11 -15.29
N THR A 253 4.00 16.07 -15.96
CA THR A 253 2.66 16.12 -16.56
C THR A 253 1.57 16.19 -15.49
N MET A 254 1.76 15.52 -14.34
CA MET A 254 0.84 15.61 -13.20
C MET A 254 0.85 16.98 -12.52
N LYS A 255 2.02 17.63 -12.47
CA LYS A 255 2.18 18.97 -11.88
C LYS A 255 1.49 20.04 -12.74
N ASP A 256 1.59 19.92 -14.06
CA ASP A 256 0.91 20.79 -15.00
C ASP A 256 -0.62 20.61 -14.96
N ALA A 257 -1.10 19.37 -14.78
CA ALA A 257 -2.53 19.08 -14.61
C ALA A 257 -3.11 19.52 -13.26
N ALA A 258 -2.26 19.82 -12.27
CA ALA A 258 -2.65 20.27 -10.94
C ALA A 258 -2.59 21.80 -10.74
N SER A 259 -2.02 22.53 -11.71
CA SER A 259 -1.90 24.00 -11.72
C SER A 259 -3.08 24.64 -12.44
#